data_AF-A0A135Z3I7-F1
#
_entry.id   AF-A0A135Z3I7-F1
#
_cell.length_a   1.000
_cell.length_b   1.000
_cell.length_c   1.000
_cell.angle_alpha   90.00
_cell.angle_beta   90.00
_cell.angle_gamma   90.00
#
_symmetry.space_group_name_H-M   'P 1'
#
loop_
_entity.id
_entity.type
_entity.pdbx_description
1 polymer ?
#
loop_
_entity_poly.entity_id
_entity_poly.type
_entity_poly.pdbx_seq_one_letter_code
_entity_poly.pdbx_strand_id
1 'polypeptide(L)'
;MSAVTTRYVEAAGGIIYRKRNIDSANTCDFKKTGNQISDDDFELCLVYRPKYDDWSWPKGKNEENESYRHTAVREVGEETGYAVTLGPHIAQIEYPLDHEGKKQSTSKNSKNSSSPQNNQSTVIKRIHYWMMREINESTASKRLPSFGPIKPAKRTEISNILWLTPSKARKKLTHDSDREVLDAFLERLHTCRARYSTLILVRHGKAESRKTWQGSEATRPITPLGSAASYALARELACYAPNKILSSPWKRCVETIGFFASDCSMKIEEIPELTEDYHEKNPQDTLNVLIDTIAQLVHCDKNDNYATTNTTSTTNTANTTSTTAMCLHRPIIGSFFEYLRKITNPKAHKRILSMRSPYMHTGSAIVLHIINTPKGARIIDIESVIPIVY
;
A
#
# COMPACT_ATOMS: atom_id res chain seq x y z
N MET A 1 -1.38 -33.52 27.57
CA MET A 1 -0.88 -33.16 26.23
C MET A 1 -0.28 -31.77 26.33
N SER A 2 1.03 -31.62 26.15
CA SER A 2 1.66 -30.30 26.12
C SER A 2 1.26 -29.61 24.81
N ALA A 3 0.62 -28.44 24.90
CA ALA A 3 0.27 -27.67 23.71
C ALA A 3 1.57 -27.12 23.11
N VAL A 4 1.85 -27.49 21.86
CA VAL A 4 2.97 -26.90 21.10
C VAL A 4 2.60 -25.44 20.82
N THR A 5 3.20 -24.50 21.55
CA THR A 5 3.01 -23.07 21.31
C THR A 5 3.81 -22.66 20.08
N THR A 6 3.12 -22.36 18.98
CA THR A 6 3.72 -21.75 17.78
C THR A 6 4.04 -20.28 18.06
N ARG A 7 5.29 -19.87 17.83
CA ARG A 7 5.71 -18.47 17.97
C ARG A 7 5.95 -17.88 16.59
N TYR A 8 5.39 -16.70 16.33
CA TYR A 8 5.60 -16.00 15.07
C TYR A 8 6.74 -14.99 15.17
N VAL A 9 7.55 -14.95 14.12
CA VAL A 9 8.43 -13.82 13.79
C VAL A 9 7.79 -13.12 12.60
N GLU A 10 7.23 -11.95 12.88
CA GLU A 10 6.53 -11.16 11.88
C GLU A 10 7.52 -10.33 11.05
N ALA A 11 7.25 -10.23 9.76
CA ALA A 11 8.08 -9.57 8.78
C ALA A 11 7.24 -9.01 7.64
N ALA A 12 7.81 -8.05 6.90
CA ALA A 12 7.16 -7.50 5.72
C ALA A 12 8.17 -6.98 4.70
N GLY A 13 7.71 -6.84 3.46
CA GLY A 13 8.50 -6.30 2.36
C GLY A 13 7.65 -6.09 1.10
N GLY A 14 8.28 -6.10 -0.06
CA GLY A 14 7.54 -5.89 -1.30
C GLY A 14 8.32 -6.12 -2.57
N ILE A 15 7.60 -6.05 -3.69
CA ILE A 15 8.17 -6.04 -5.03
C ILE A 15 8.08 -4.62 -5.56
N ILE A 16 9.25 -3.97 -5.65
CA ILE A 16 9.38 -2.70 -6.38
C ILE A 16 9.38 -3.02 -7.86
N TYR A 17 8.54 -2.32 -8.62
CA TYR A 17 8.47 -2.48 -10.07
C TYR A 17 8.39 -1.14 -10.77
N ARG A 18 8.90 -1.10 -12.00
CA ARG A 18 8.76 0.03 -12.90
C ARG A 18 8.69 -0.45 -14.35
N LYS A 19 8.16 0.40 -15.22
CA LYS A 19 8.18 0.14 -16.66
C LYS A 19 9.61 0.27 -17.16
N ARG A 20 10.07 -0.68 -17.96
CA ARG A 20 11.39 -0.66 -18.56
C ARG A 20 11.48 0.47 -19.60
N ASN A 21 12.59 1.20 -19.59
CA ASN A 21 12.90 2.13 -20.65
C ASN A 21 13.51 1.36 -21.83
N ILE A 22 12.71 1.09 -22.87
CA ILE A 22 13.21 0.45 -24.08
C ILE A 22 13.63 1.58 -25.02
N ASP A 23 14.93 1.91 -25.03
CA ASP A 23 15.47 2.81 -26.05
C ASP A 23 15.08 2.27 -27.43
N SER A 24 14.51 3.15 -28.26
CA SER A 24 13.94 2.84 -29.59
C SER A 24 14.98 2.42 -30.64
N ALA A 25 16.19 2.02 -30.23
CA ALA A 25 17.31 1.70 -31.12
C ALA A 25 17.32 0.24 -31.61
N ASN A 26 16.53 -0.66 -31.01
CA ASN A 26 16.46 -2.07 -31.41
C ASN A 26 15.04 -2.56 -31.66
N THR A 27 14.22 -1.78 -32.38
CA THR A 27 12.89 -2.23 -32.83
C THR A 27 12.97 -2.89 -34.21
N CYS A 28 13.80 -3.92 -34.34
CA CYS A 28 13.57 -4.96 -35.34
C CYS A 28 12.95 -6.15 -34.62
N ASP A 29 11.79 -6.57 -35.11
CA ASP A 29 10.96 -7.67 -34.58
C ASP A 29 10.22 -7.41 -33.28
N PHE A 30 9.04 -6.77 -33.36
CA PHE A 30 7.81 -7.29 -32.73
C PHE A 30 6.60 -6.61 -33.38
N LYS A 31 6.05 -7.25 -34.43
CA LYS A 31 4.75 -6.89 -34.99
C LYS A 31 3.64 -7.33 -34.03
N LYS A 32 2.81 -6.36 -33.64
CA LYS A 32 1.39 -6.45 -33.26
C LYS A 32 0.85 -7.83 -32.86
N THR A 33 0.63 -8.01 -31.56
CA THR A 33 -0.45 -8.89 -31.05
C THR A 33 -1.13 -8.24 -29.85
N GLY A 34 -2.28 -7.60 -30.08
CA GLY A 34 -3.28 -7.29 -29.05
C GLY A 34 -2.87 -6.28 -27.97
N ASN A 35 -3.88 -5.80 -27.24
CA ASN A 35 -3.78 -4.79 -26.18
C ASN A 35 -3.22 -5.41 -24.86
N GLN A 36 -2.34 -6.41 -24.94
CA GLN A 36 -1.82 -7.16 -23.79
C GLN A 36 -0.44 -6.65 -23.39
N ILE A 37 -0.32 -6.32 -22.11
CA ILE A 37 0.92 -5.90 -21.46
C ILE A 37 1.81 -7.14 -21.30
N SER A 38 3.06 -7.08 -21.78
CA SER A 38 4.03 -8.16 -21.58
C SER A 38 4.66 -8.04 -20.20
N ASP A 39 4.88 -9.16 -19.51
CA ASP A 39 5.55 -9.16 -18.19
C ASP A 39 6.91 -8.48 -18.26
N ASP A 40 7.65 -8.75 -19.33
CA ASP A 40 9.00 -8.24 -19.55
C ASP A 40 9.03 -6.77 -20.04
N ASP A 41 7.87 -6.11 -20.10
CA ASP A 41 7.79 -4.64 -20.19
C ASP A 41 8.13 -3.95 -18.86
N PHE A 42 8.23 -4.72 -17.78
CA PHE A 42 8.60 -4.25 -16.45
C PHE A 42 9.93 -4.82 -16.00
N GLU A 43 10.49 -4.15 -15.01
CA GLU A 43 11.67 -4.60 -14.27
C GLU A 43 11.37 -4.52 -12.78
N LEU A 44 11.89 -5.51 -12.05
CA LEU A 44 11.66 -5.76 -10.63
C LEU A 44 12.97 -5.67 -9.86
N CYS A 45 12.93 -5.10 -8.66
CA CYS A 45 14.11 -4.93 -7.80
C CYS A 45 14.35 -6.15 -6.90
N LEU A 46 15.50 -6.79 -7.04
CA LEU A 46 15.96 -7.89 -6.20
C LEU A 46 17.18 -7.47 -5.38
N VAL A 47 17.31 -8.01 -4.17
CA VAL A 47 18.47 -7.80 -3.30
C VAL A 47 19.28 -9.09 -3.15
N TYR A 48 20.58 -8.94 -2.97
CA TYR A 48 21.50 -10.03 -2.68
C TYR A 48 22.03 -9.95 -1.26
N ARG A 49 21.87 -11.05 -0.50
CA ARG A 49 22.28 -11.15 0.91
C ARG A 49 23.53 -12.01 1.06
N PRO A 50 24.71 -11.43 1.36
CA PRO A 50 25.97 -12.18 1.49
C PRO A 50 25.92 -13.28 2.53
N LYS A 51 25.19 -13.06 3.64
CA LYS A 51 25.07 -14.02 4.74
C LYS A 51 24.52 -15.39 4.29
N TYR A 52 23.65 -15.40 3.29
CA TYR A 52 22.97 -16.59 2.81
C TYR A 52 23.37 -17.00 1.39
N ASP A 53 24.18 -16.17 0.70
CA ASP A 53 24.47 -16.29 -0.73
C ASP A 53 23.18 -16.49 -1.55
N ASP A 54 22.20 -15.60 -1.33
CA ASP A 54 20.89 -15.69 -1.96
C ASP A 54 20.37 -14.38 -2.55
N TRP A 55 19.49 -14.54 -3.54
CA TRP A 55 18.71 -13.46 -4.15
C TRP A 55 17.26 -13.62 -3.74
N SER A 56 16.68 -12.56 -3.17
CA SER A 56 15.30 -12.53 -2.73
C SER A 56 14.66 -11.17 -2.96
N TRP A 57 13.37 -11.07 -2.66
CA TRP A 57 12.71 -9.78 -2.49
C TRP A 57 13.21 -9.07 -1.23
N PRO A 58 13.22 -7.73 -1.23
CA PRO A 58 13.56 -6.96 -0.04
C PRO A 58 12.48 -7.10 1.03
N LYS A 59 12.90 -7.40 2.26
CA LYS A 59 12.03 -7.70 3.41
C LYS A 59 12.83 -7.91 4.70
N GLY A 60 12.28 -7.43 5.80
CA GLY A 60 12.84 -7.68 7.13
C GLY A 60 11.78 -7.73 8.22
N LYS A 61 12.24 -7.72 9.47
CA LYS A 61 11.42 -8.03 10.64
C LYS A 61 10.70 -6.79 11.12
N ASN A 62 9.50 -6.99 11.65
CA ASN A 62 8.79 -5.93 12.35
C ASN A 62 9.62 -5.46 13.56
N GLU A 63 9.77 -4.14 13.68
CA GLU A 63 10.18 -3.53 14.93
C GLU A 63 9.05 -3.64 15.97
N GLU A 64 9.41 -3.44 17.24
CA GLU A 64 8.39 -3.36 18.29
C GLU A 64 7.41 -2.24 17.94
N ASN A 65 6.12 -2.50 18.14
CA ASN A 65 5.10 -1.50 17.90
C ASN A 65 5.02 -1.01 16.44
N GLU A 66 5.47 -1.81 15.48
CA GLU A 66 5.44 -1.47 14.05
C GLU A 66 4.38 -2.27 13.29
N SER A 67 3.64 -1.61 12.39
CA SER A 67 2.68 -2.29 11.52
C SER A 67 3.40 -2.94 10.33
N TYR A 68 2.84 -4.02 9.76
CA TYR A 68 3.42 -4.68 8.59
C TYR A 68 3.63 -3.74 7.39
N ARG A 69 2.73 -2.76 7.20
CA ARG A 69 2.82 -1.79 6.10
C ARG A 69 3.99 -0.83 6.33
N HIS A 70 4.18 -0.40 7.57
CA HIS A 70 5.30 0.45 7.95
C HIS A 70 6.63 -0.29 7.78
N THR A 71 6.71 -1.51 8.33
CA THR A 71 7.85 -2.43 8.13
C THR A 71 8.16 -2.61 6.66
N ALA A 72 7.16 -2.87 5.82
CA ALA A 72 7.38 -3.09 4.39
C ALA A 72 8.04 -1.90 3.71
N VAL A 73 7.58 -0.67 3.97
CA VAL A 73 8.16 0.54 3.37
C VAL A 73 9.55 0.83 3.95
N ARG A 74 9.73 0.65 5.27
CA ARG A 74 11.01 0.85 5.94
C ARG A 74 12.05 -0.13 5.39
N GLU A 75 11.82 -1.43 5.52
CA GLU A 75 12.73 -2.50 5.09
C GLU A 75 13.12 -2.40 3.61
N VAL A 76 12.15 -2.09 2.74
CA VAL A 76 12.45 -1.88 1.33
C VAL A 76 13.34 -0.65 1.12
N GLY A 77 13.10 0.44 1.83
CA GLY A 77 13.98 1.61 1.81
C GLY A 77 15.37 1.34 2.38
N GLU A 78 15.48 0.58 3.46
CA GLU A 78 16.75 0.21 4.09
C GLU A 78 17.60 -0.68 3.17
N GLU A 79 17.01 -1.75 2.62
CA GLU A 79 17.73 -2.74 1.84
C GLU A 79 18.04 -2.30 0.41
N THR A 80 17.19 -1.44 -0.18
CA THR A 80 17.33 -1.05 -1.60
C THR A 80 17.77 0.39 -1.82
N GLY A 81 17.61 1.25 -0.81
CA GLY A 81 17.81 2.71 -0.95
C GLY A 81 16.71 3.42 -1.74
N TYR A 82 15.72 2.72 -2.30
CA TYR A 82 14.61 3.34 -3.02
C TYR A 82 13.52 3.82 -2.07
N ALA A 83 13.12 5.07 -2.22
CA ALA A 83 11.91 5.57 -1.59
C ALA A 83 10.69 5.04 -2.35
N VAL A 84 9.79 4.35 -1.64
CA VAL A 84 8.63 3.68 -2.25
C VAL A 84 7.30 4.08 -1.62
N THR A 85 6.21 3.87 -2.37
CA THR A 85 4.83 3.90 -1.90
C THR A 85 4.15 2.54 -2.09
N LEU A 86 3.29 2.16 -1.15
CA LEU A 86 2.52 0.93 -1.20
C LEU A 86 1.41 0.96 -2.27
N GLY A 87 1.28 -0.18 -2.95
CA GLY A 87 0.17 -0.58 -3.79
C GLY A 87 -0.62 -1.72 -3.19
N PRO A 88 -1.35 -2.50 -4.01
CA PRO A 88 -2.08 -3.68 -3.57
C PRO A 88 -1.22 -4.69 -2.81
N HIS A 89 -1.81 -5.36 -1.82
CA HIS A 89 -1.20 -6.50 -1.15
C HIS A 89 -1.05 -7.69 -2.12
N ILE A 90 0.12 -8.32 -2.11
CA ILE A 90 0.47 -9.44 -3.00
C ILE A 90 0.11 -10.77 -2.33
N ALA A 91 0.81 -11.10 -1.24
CA ALA A 91 0.74 -12.42 -0.61
C ALA A 91 1.21 -12.38 0.85
N GLN A 92 0.82 -13.42 1.59
CA GLN A 92 1.38 -13.76 2.89
C GLN A 92 2.07 -15.12 2.77
N ILE A 93 3.34 -15.19 3.16
CA ILE A 93 4.15 -16.41 3.13
C ILE A 93 4.51 -16.80 4.56
N GLU A 94 4.45 -18.10 4.86
CA GLU A 94 4.88 -18.65 6.14
C GLU A 94 5.86 -19.81 5.93
N TYR A 95 6.95 -19.84 6.70
CA TYR A 95 7.85 -20.99 6.76
C TYR A 95 8.55 -21.10 8.12
N PRO A 96 9.00 -22.30 8.52
CA PRO A 96 9.81 -22.47 9.74
C PRO A 96 11.07 -21.60 9.69
N LEU A 97 11.36 -20.85 10.75
CA LEU A 97 12.45 -19.86 10.75
C LEU A 97 13.82 -20.49 10.43
N ASP A 98 14.04 -21.73 10.83
CA ASP A 98 15.25 -22.50 10.56
C ASP A 98 15.41 -22.91 9.08
N HIS A 99 14.40 -22.69 8.24
CA HIS A 99 14.48 -22.81 6.79
C HIS A 99 15.01 -21.54 6.10
N GLU A 100 15.20 -20.42 6.83
CA GLU A 100 15.72 -19.18 6.25
C GLU A 100 17.11 -19.38 5.62
N GLY A 101 17.24 -19.02 4.34
CA GLY A 101 18.48 -19.17 3.56
C GLY A 101 18.73 -20.58 3.02
N LYS A 102 17.87 -21.57 3.32
CA LYS A 102 18.00 -22.93 2.77
C LYS A 102 17.20 -23.06 1.47
N LYS A 103 17.83 -23.55 0.40
CA LYS A 103 17.13 -23.98 -0.81
C LYS A 103 16.24 -25.19 -0.46
N GLN A 104 14.96 -25.14 -0.80
CA GLN A 104 14.12 -26.34 -0.69
C GLN A 104 14.68 -27.39 -1.66
N SER A 105 15.19 -28.49 -1.10
CA SER A 105 15.55 -29.65 -1.91
C SER A 105 14.26 -30.27 -2.43
N THR A 106 14.08 -30.29 -3.74
CA THR A 106 13.08 -31.12 -4.42
C THR A 106 13.47 -32.61 -4.28
N SER A 107 13.50 -33.15 -3.06
CA SER A 107 13.51 -34.59 -2.85
C SER A 107 12.10 -35.03 -2.47
N LYS A 108 11.27 -35.27 -3.49
CA LYS A 108 10.20 -36.27 -3.41
C LYS A 108 10.85 -37.64 -3.18
N ASN A 109 11.23 -37.92 -1.94
CA ASN A 109 11.48 -39.26 -1.41
C ASN A 109 11.50 -39.16 0.12
N SER A 110 10.30 -39.03 0.69
CA SER A 110 10.07 -39.37 2.09
C SER A 110 10.23 -40.89 2.22
N LYS A 111 11.33 -41.32 2.83
CA LYS A 111 11.39 -42.60 3.54
C LYS A 111 12.02 -42.37 4.90
N ASN A 112 11.15 -42.46 5.91
CA ASN A 112 11.41 -42.90 7.27
C ASN A 112 12.71 -42.44 7.93
N SER A 113 12.64 -41.32 8.65
CA SER A 113 13.33 -41.18 9.92
C SER A 113 12.34 -40.70 10.97
N SER A 114 11.66 -41.67 11.59
CA SER A 114 10.97 -41.49 12.87
C SER A 114 12.03 -41.24 13.94
N SER A 115 12.36 -39.97 14.15
CA SER A 115 13.05 -39.50 15.35
C SER A 115 12.03 -38.83 16.28
N PRO A 116 12.23 -38.90 17.61
CA PRO A 116 11.16 -38.69 18.59
C PRO A 116 10.62 -37.26 18.53
N GLN A 117 9.30 -37.13 18.67
CA GLN A 117 8.60 -35.87 18.93
C GLN A 117 9.18 -35.18 20.17
N ASN A 118 10.13 -34.28 19.96
CA ASN A 118 10.47 -33.28 20.96
C ASN A 118 9.38 -32.21 20.92
N ASN A 119 8.86 -31.85 22.09
CA ASN A 119 7.97 -30.74 22.40
C ASN A 119 8.62 -29.36 22.09
N GLN A 120 9.30 -29.23 20.96
CA GLN A 120 9.99 -28.00 20.58
C GLN A 120 8.96 -27.02 20.02
N SER A 121 8.90 -25.83 20.60
CA SER A 121 8.16 -24.71 20.00
C SER A 121 8.68 -24.44 18.59
N THR A 122 7.80 -24.52 17.60
CA THR A 122 8.12 -24.17 16.22
C THR A 122 8.03 -22.66 16.07
N VAL A 123 9.13 -22.04 15.66
CA VAL A 123 9.16 -20.61 15.34
C VAL A 123 8.87 -20.46 13.85
N ILE A 124 7.76 -19.82 13.51
CA ILE A 124 7.34 -19.58 12.12
C ILE A 124 7.66 -18.14 11.76
N LYS A 125 8.30 -17.94 10.60
CA LYS A 125 8.43 -16.61 10.01
C LYS A 125 7.24 -16.36 9.09
N ARG A 126 6.47 -15.32 9.39
CA ARG A 126 5.34 -14.86 8.56
C ARG A 126 5.73 -13.56 7.88
N ILE A 127 5.55 -13.48 6.56
CA ILE A 127 5.95 -12.32 5.77
C ILE A 127 4.78 -11.85 4.92
N HIS A 128 4.47 -10.55 5.00
CA HIS A 128 3.52 -9.89 4.10
C HIS A 128 4.26 -9.12 3.00
N TYR A 129 3.79 -9.23 1.76
CA TYR A 129 4.36 -8.54 0.61
C TYR A 129 3.36 -7.60 -0.06
N TRP A 130 3.83 -6.42 -0.49
CA TRP A 130 3.06 -5.45 -1.26
C TRP A 130 3.69 -5.15 -2.62
N MET A 131 2.85 -4.76 -3.58
CA MET A 131 3.33 -4.09 -4.79
C MET A 131 3.84 -2.71 -4.41
N MET A 132 4.96 -2.27 -4.95
CA MET A 132 5.55 -0.97 -4.59
C MET A 132 6.00 -0.21 -5.82
N ARG A 133 5.76 1.11 -5.81
CA ARG A 133 6.26 2.03 -6.82
C ARG A 133 7.25 3.00 -6.21
N GLU A 134 8.29 3.34 -6.96
CA GLU A 134 9.21 4.41 -6.58
C GLU A 134 8.45 5.74 -6.45
N ILE A 135 8.83 6.54 -5.45
CA ILE A 135 8.40 7.93 -5.31
C ILE A 135 9.61 8.84 -5.51
N ASN A 136 9.38 10.03 -6.05
CA ASN A 136 10.46 11.00 -6.25
C ASN A 136 11.00 11.51 -4.90
N GLU A 137 12.22 12.05 -4.94
CA GLU A 137 12.94 12.55 -3.77
C GLU A 137 12.15 13.63 -3.01
N SER A 138 11.47 14.55 -3.71
CA SER A 138 10.67 15.60 -3.06
C SER A 138 9.54 15.02 -2.21
N THR A 139 8.79 14.05 -2.76
CA THR A 139 7.73 13.33 -2.03
C THR A 139 8.32 12.52 -0.88
N ALA A 140 9.46 11.85 -1.10
CA ALA A 140 10.15 11.08 -0.06
C ALA A 140 10.57 11.98 1.11
N SER A 141 11.25 13.09 0.85
CA SER A 141 11.73 14.02 1.87
C SER A 141 10.59 14.65 2.66
N LYS A 142 9.51 15.09 1.99
CA LYS A 142 8.33 15.66 2.67
C LYS A 142 7.64 14.64 3.56
N ARG A 143 7.65 13.36 3.19
CA ARG A 143 7.01 12.31 3.96
C ARG A 143 7.77 11.95 5.24
N LEU A 144 9.09 12.10 5.26
CA LEU A 144 9.95 11.59 6.35
C LEU A 144 9.56 12.03 7.77
N PRO A 145 9.14 13.29 8.04
CA PRO A 145 8.72 13.68 9.39
C PRO A 145 7.55 12.85 9.92
N SER A 146 6.62 12.45 9.05
CA SER A 146 5.47 11.63 9.42
C SER A 146 5.78 10.13 9.42
N PHE A 147 6.62 9.66 8.49
CA PHE A 147 7.01 8.25 8.40
C PHE A 147 8.03 7.87 9.49
N GLY A 148 9.05 8.68 9.71
CA GLY A 148 10.20 8.35 10.52
C GLY A 148 11.45 8.06 9.68
N PRO A 149 12.59 7.82 10.35
CA PRO A 149 13.87 7.62 9.68
C PRO A 149 13.95 6.26 8.98
N ILE A 150 14.59 6.22 7.81
CA ILE A 150 14.98 5.00 7.11
C ILE A 150 16.50 4.96 7.07
N LYS A 151 17.11 3.92 7.66
CA LYS A 151 18.57 3.80 7.76
C LYS A 151 19.07 2.76 6.76
N PRO A 152 19.93 3.12 5.79
CA PRO A 152 20.43 2.15 4.83
C PRO A 152 21.06 0.92 5.50
N ALA A 153 20.75 -0.26 4.95
CA ALA A 153 21.30 -1.51 5.41
C ALA A 153 22.83 -1.54 5.24
N LYS A 154 23.51 -2.30 6.09
CA LYS A 154 24.97 -2.46 6.00
C LYS A 154 25.31 -3.29 4.77
N ARG A 155 26.49 -3.06 4.17
CA ARG A 155 26.99 -3.89 3.05
C ARG A 155 27.12 -5.38 3.37
N THR A 156 27.28 -5.73 4.65
CA THR A 156 27.31 -7.12 5.13
C THR A 156 25.95 -7.81 5.08
N GLU A 157 24.88 -7.02 5.07
CA GLU A 157 23.49 -7.48 5.00
C GLU A 157 23.00 -7.49 3.56
N ILE A 158 23.17 -6.38 2.84
CA ILE A 158 22.86 -6.24 1.42
C ILE A 158 24.09 -5.71 0.70
N SER A 159 24.62 -6.48 -0.23
CA SER A 159 25.82 -6.06 -0.99
C SER A 159 25.55 -5.72 -2.45
N ASN A 160 24.39 -6.12 -2.98
CA ASN A 160 24.04 -5.87 -4.37
C ASN A 160 22.52 -5.79 -4.58
N ILE A 161 22.13 -5.01 -5.58
CA ILE A 161 20.75 -4.76 -5.99
C ILE A 161 20.68 -4.89 -7.51
N LEU A 162 19.68 -5.60 -8.03
CA LEU A 162 19.47 -5.74 -9.47
C LEU A 162 18.04 -5.43 -9.87
N TRP A 163 17.89 -4.76 -11.02
CA TRP A 163 16.63 -4.64 -11.74
C TRP A 163 16.58 -5.68 -12.86
N LEU A 164 15.59 -6.57 -12.82
CA LEU A 164 15.45 -7.66 -13.78
C LEU A 164 14.02 -7.74 -14.29
N THR A 165 13.83 -8.14 -15.54
CA THR A 165 12.48 -8.47 -16.04
C THR A 165 11.92 -9.69 -15.27
N PRO A 166 10.59 -9.85 -15.14
CA PRO A 166 10.00 -10.97 -14.42
C PRO A 166 10.54 -12.34 -14.85
N SER A 167 10.76 -12.56 -16.14
CA SER A 167 11.36 -13.80 -16.66
C SER A 167 12.77 -14.05 -16.12
N LYS A 168 13.58 -13.00 -15.99
CA LYS A 168 14.95 -13.08 -15.45
C LYS A 168 14.92 -13.17 -13.92
N ALA A 169 14.04 -12.42 -13.26
CA ALA A 169 13.85 -12.47 -11.80
C ALA A 169 13.50 -13.89 -11.35
N ARG A 170 12.56 -14.57 -12.02
CA ARG A 170 12.18 -15.96 -11.69
C ARG A 170 13.38 -16.92 -11.65
N LYS A 171 14.30 -16.78 -12.61
CA LYS A 171 15.52 -17.59 -12.70
C LYS A 171 16.55 -17.20 -11.64
N LYS A 172 16.57 -15.93 -11.23
CA LYS A 172 17.55 -15.38 -10.29
C LYS A 172 17.18 -15.63 -8.83
N LEU A 173 15.90 -15.57 -8.49
CA LEU A 173 15.39 -15.84 -7.14
C LEU A 173 15.87 -17.20 -6.66
N THR A 174 16.37 -17.25 -5.42
CA THR A 174 16.93 -18.48 -4.85
C THR A 174 15.83 -19.41 -4.33
N HIS A 175 14.80 -18.86 -3.68
CA HIS A 175 13.78 -19.62 -2.94
C HIS A 175 12.48 -19.78 -3.73
N ASP A 176 11.84 -20.95 -3.58
CA ASP A 176 10.53 -21.22 -4.22
C ASP A 176 9.44 -20.29 -3.71
N SER A 177 9.45 -19.97 -2.40
CA SER A 177 8.51 -19.03 -1.81
C SER A 177 8.56 -17.64 -2.44
N ASP A 178 9.75 -17.16 -2.84
CA ASP A 178 9.86 -15.87 -3.54
C ASP A 178 9.31 -15.95 -4.98
N ARG A 179 9.35 -17.14 -5.61
CA ARG A 179 8.73 -17.37 -6.93
C ARG A 179 7.21 -17.43 -6.83
N GLU A 180 6.67 -17.97 -5.74
CA GLU A 180 5.22 -17.91 -5.45
C GLU A 180 4.76 -16.46 -5.28
N VAL A 181 5.55 -15.61 -4.60
CA VAL A 181 5.26 -14.17 -4.50
C VAL A 181 5.32 -13.49 -5.87
N LEU A 182 6.25 -13.89 -6.74
CA LEU A 182 6.32 -13.40 -8.12
C LEU A 182 5.06 -13.78 -8.92
N ASP A 183 4.57 -15.01 -8.79
CA ASP A 183 3.35 -15.45 -9.47
C ASP A 183 2.14 -14.63 -9.03
N ALA A 184 1.97 -14.45 -7.72
CA ALA A 184 0.91 -13.60 -7.16
C ALA A 184 1.04 -12.13 -7.61
N PHE A 185 2.26 -11.63 -7.71
CA PHE A 185 2.52 -10.28 -8.22
C PHE A 185 2.11 -10.12 -9.68
N LEU A 186 2.45 -11.08 -10.56
CA LEU A 186 2.10 -11.02 -11.97
C LEU A 186 0.58 -11.09 -12.18
N GLU A 187 -0.13 -11.93 -11.42
CA GLU A 187 -1.59 -11.97 -11.42
C GLU A 187 -2.19 -10.60 -11.06
N ARG A 188 -1.66 -9.95 -10.02
CA ARG A 188 -2.08 -8.60 -9.62
C ARG A 188 -1.74 -7.55 -10.68
N LEU A 189 -0.53 -7.61 -11.26
CA LEU A 189 -0.05 -6.71 -12.30
C LEU A 189 -0.96 -6.76 -13.54
N HIS A 190 -1.38 -7.95 -13.97
CA HIS A 190 -2.32 -8.13 -15.07
C HIS A 190 -3.72 -7.66 -14.73
N THR A 191 -4.19 -7.97 -13.52
CA THR A 191 -5.50 -7.54 -13.03
C THR A 191 -5.61 -6.02 -13.01
N CYS A 192 -4.54 -5.32 -12.60
CA CYS A 192 -4.49 -3.87 -12.58
C CYS A 192 -4.03 -3.23 -13.89
N ARG A 193 -3.62 -4.03 -14.89
CA ARG A 193 -2.97 -3.54 -16.12
C ARG A 193 -1.78 -2.61 -15.83
N ALA A 194 -1.02 -2.93 -14.78
CA ALA A 194 0.09 -2.17 -14.24
C ALA A 194 -0.21 -0.70 -13.89
N ARG A 195 -1.48 -0.34 -13.74
CA ARG A 195 -1.94 1.02 -13.51
C ARG A 195 -3.01 1.04 -12.44
N TYR A 196 -2.73 1.71 -11.33
CA TYR A 196 -3.73 1.96 -10.29
C TYR A 196 -3.46 3.29 -9.60
N SER A 197 -4.55 3.89 -9.13
CA SER A 197 -4.54 5.04 -8.25
C SER A 197 -4.98 4.60 -6.85
N THR A 198 -4.54 5.35 -5.83
CA THR A 198 -4.83 5.02 -4.43
C THR A 198 -5.72 6.11 -3.83
N LEU A 199 -6.86 5.70 -3.26
CA LEU A 199 -7.75 6.57 -2.51
C LEU A 199 -7.80 6.11 -1.06
N ILE A 200 -7.46 6.99 -0.12
CA ILE A 200 -7.47 6.71 1.31
C ILE A 200 -8.64 7.44 1.95
N LEU A 201 -9.62 6.69 2.43
CA LEU A 201 -10.76 7.21 3.17
C LEU A 201 -10.41 7.20 4.66
N VAL A 202 -10.40 8.36 5.29
CA VAL A 202 -10.11 8.52 6.72
C VAL A 202 -11.40 8.86 7.45
N ARG A 203 -11.74 8.14 8.51
CA ARG A 203 -12.84 8.52 9.41
C ARG A 203 -12.25 9.38 10.50
N HIS A 204 -12.87 10.53 10.76
CA HIS A 204 -12.39 11.42 11.81
C HIS A 204 -12.19 10.68 13.16
N GLY A 205 -11.23 11.14 13.95
CA GLY A 205 -10.91 10.65 15.28
C GLY A 205 -12.08 10.74 16.25
N LYS A 206 -11.91 10.12 17.43
CA LYS A 206 -12.90 10.24 18.51
C LYS A 206 -13.09 11.73 18.81
N ALA A 207 -14.34 12.20 18.76
CA ALA A 207 -14.68 13.61 18.95
C ALA A 207 -15.49 13.82 20.22
N GLU A 208 -15.50 15.07 20.70
CA GLU A 208 -16.29 15.46 21.87
C GLU A 208 -17.76 15.05 21.69
N SER A 209 -18.43 14.71 22.80
CA SER A 209 -19.83 14.30 22.73
C SER A 209 -20.72 15.47 22.33
N ARG A 210 -21.70 15.21 21.46
CA ARG A 210 -22.73 16.19 21.09
C ARG A 210 -23.49 16.73 22.31
N LYS A 211 -23.61 15.93 23.38
CA LYS A 211 -24.33 16.32 24.60
C LYS A 211 -23.55 17.30 25.47
N THR A 212 -22.22 17.25 25.43
CA THR A 212 -21.34 18.04 26.31
C THR A 212 -20.77 19.26 25.60
N TRP A 213 -20.63 19.20 24.28
CA TRP A 213 -20.13 20.29 23.46
C TRP A 213 -21.10 21.47 23.42
N GLN A 214 -20.63 22.65 23.81
CA GLN A 214 -21.43 23.89 23.87
C GLN A 214 -21.34 24.74 22.61
N GLY A 215 -20.47 24.38 21.66
CA GLY A 215 -20.31 25.08 20.38
C GLY A 215 -21.17 24.48 19.26
N SER A 216 -21.00 25.01 18.05
CA SER A 216 -21.63 24.44 16.84
C SER A 216 -21.08 23.05 16.49
N GLU A 217 -21.85 22.24 15.75
CA GLU A 217 -21.38 20.94 15.24
C GLU A 217 -20.13 21.07 14.34
N ALA A 218 -20.02 22.17 13.59
CA ALA A 218 -18.89 22.45 12.70
C ALA A 218 -17.58 22.66 13.49
N THR A 219 -17.67 23.23 14.70
CA THR A 219 -16.52 23.54 15.55
C THR A 219 -16.22 22.47 16.59
N ARG A 220 -16.95 21.35 16.61
CA ARG A 220 -16.75 20.25 17.57
C ARG A 220 -15.40 19.54 17.32
N PRO A 221 -14.45 19.56 18.28
CA PRO A 221 -13.10 19.05 18.07
C PRO A 221 -12.98 17.54 18.31
N ILE A 222 -11.84 16.98 17.94
CA ILE A 222 -11.42 15.67 18.43
C ILE A 222 -11.05 15.71 19.93
N THR A 223 -11.23 14.59 20.63
CA THR A 223 -10.80 14.45 22.03
C THR A 223 -9.28 14.22 22.09
N PRO A 224 -8.63 14.27 23.28
CA PRO A 224 -7.21 13.89 23.41
C PRO A 224 -6.89 12.49 22.88
N LEU A 225 -7.77 11.51 23.10
CA LEU A 225 -7.64 10.16 22.53
C LEU A 225 -7.80 10.17 21.00
N GLY A 226 -8.71 11.01 20.48
CA GLY A 226 -8.83 11.21 19.04
C GLY A 226 -7.57 11.82 18.42
N SER A 227 -6.93 12.76 19.12
CA SER A 227 -5.66 13.37 18.73
C SER A 227 -4.52 12.34 18.72
N ALA A 228 -4.39 11.53 19.77
CA ALA A 228 -3.40 10.44 19.81
C ALA A 228 -3.58 9.43 18.67
N ALA A 229 -4.82 9.02 18.37
CA ALA A 229 -5.12 8.15 17.24
C ALA A 229 -4.79 8.81 15.88
N SER A 230 -5.04 10.11 15.74
CA SER A 230 -4.76 10.88 14.53
C SER A 230 -3.26 11.01 14.28
N TYR A 231 -2.49 11.30 15.33
CA TYR A 231 -1.03 11.31 15.30
C TYR A 231 -0.47 9.94 14.91
N ALA A 232 -0.95 8.86 15.56
CA ALA A 232 -0.52 7.50 15.24
C ALA A 232 -0.91 7.06 13.81
N LEU A 233 -2.04 7.54 13.28
CA LEU A 233 -2.47 7.25 11.91
C LEU A 233 -1.56 7.89 10.87
N ALA A 234 -0.92 9.02 11.17
CA ALA A 234 -0.07 9.76 10.24
C ALA A 234 1.06 8.88 9.67
N ARG A 235 1.73 8.08 10.51
CA ARG A 235 2.77 7.13 10.08
C ARG A 235 2.26 6.08 9.08
N GLU A 236 1.00 5.69 9.22
CA GLU A 236 0.37 4.66 8.39
C GLU A 236 -0.05 5.24 7.04
N LEU A 237 -0.58 6.47 7.03
CA LEU A 237 -0.89 7.20 5.80
C LEU A 237 0.37 7.47 4.97
N ALA A 238 1.48 7.77 5.63
CA ALA A 238 2.77 7.98 5.00
C ALA A 238 3.20 6.79 4.12
N CYS A 239 2.86 5.56 4.50
CA CYS A 239 3.20 4.36 3.71
C CYS A 239 2.66 4.40 2.27
N TYR A 240 1.57 5.15 2.02
CA TYR A 240 0.93 5.30 0.72
C TYR A 240 1.27 6.61 0.00
N ALA A 241 2.10 7.46 0.62
CA ALA A 241 2.60 8.73 0.08
C ALA A 241 1.49 9.59 -0.60
N PRO A 242 0.39 9.94 0.11
CA PRO A 242 -0.63 10.81 -0.44
C PRO A 242 -0.01 12.15 -0.87
N ASN A 243 -0.40 12.62 -2.06
CA ASN A 243 0.02 13.90 -2.63
C ASN A 243 -1.13 14.90 -2.76
N LYS A 244 -2.35 14.50 -2.41
CA LYS A 244 -3.52 15.37 -2.26
C LYS A 244 -4.27 15.02 -0.97
N ILE A 245 -4.69 16.04 -0.22
CA ILE A 245 -5.49 15.89 1.00
C ILE A 245 -6.79 16.66 0.86
N LEU A 246 -7.90 15.95 1.00
CA LEU A 246 -9.25 16.50 1.05
C LEU A 246 -9.83 16.31 2.45
N SER A 247 -10.72 17.21 2.88
CA SER A 247 -11.43 17.03 4.15
C SER A 247 -12.79 17.71 4.13
N SER A 248 -13.74 17.19 4.89
CA SER A 248 -14.82 18.04 5.40
C SER A 248 -14.23 19.23 6.17
N PRO A 249 -14.78 20.46 6.05
CA PRO A 249 -14.32 21.65 6.77
C PRO A 249 -14.55 21.55 8.30
N TRP A 250 -15.41 20.64 8.75
CA TRP A 250 -15.68 20.48 10.17
C TRP A 250 -14.42 20.12 10.96
N LYS A 251 -14.23 20.83 12.09
CA LYS A 251 -13.00 20.84 12.89
C LYS A 251 -12.44 19.45 13.17
N ARG A 252 -13.28 18.51 13.62
CA ARG A 252 -12.84 17.12 13.88
C ARG A 252 -12.21 16.41 12.68
N CYS A 253 -12.66 16.67 11.45
CA CYS A 253 -12.08 16.08 10.24
C CYS A 253 -10.71 16.71 9.92
N VAL A 254 -10.65 18.04 9.95
CA VAL A 254 -9.42 18.80 9.71
C VAL A 254 -8.35 18.44 10.75
N GLU A 255 -8.71 18.39 12.04
CA GLU A 255 -7.79 17.99 13.12
C GLU A 255 -7.30 16.55 12.99
N THR A 256 -8.12 15.64 12.45
CA THR A 256 -7.73 14.23 12.28
C THR A 256 -6.62 14.06 11.25
N ILE A 257 -6.69 14.77 10.13
CA ILE A 257 -5.69 14.69 9.07
C ILE A 257 -4.56 15.73 9.25
N GLY A 258 -4.74 16.66 10.19
CA GLY A 258 -3.88 17.81 10.41
C GLY A 258 -2.43 17.47 10.74
N PHE A 259 -2.18 16.45 11.57
CA PHE A 259 -0.81 16.01 11.88
C PHE A 259 -0.05 15.59 10.63
N PHE A 260 -0.63 14.67 9.86
CA PHE A 260 -0.04 14.20 8.61
C PHE A 260 0.18 15.35 7.61
N ALA A 261 -0.81 16.22 7.45
CA ALA A 261 -0.72 17.37 6.55
C ALA A 261 0.40 18.33 6.95
N SER A 262 0.51 18.64 8.25
CA SER A 262 1.54 19.51 8.81
C SER A 262 2.94 18.92 8.62
N ASP A 263 3.14 17.66 9.02
CA ASP A 263 4.41 16.93 8.90
C ASP A 263 4.90 16.90 7.45
N CYS A 264 3.97 16.71 6.51
CA CYS A 264 4.27 16.63 5.09
C CYS A 264 4.27 17.99 4.36
N SER A 265 4.03 19.10 5.07
CA SER A 265 3.87 20.44 4.48
C SER A 265 2.84 20.48 3.34
N MET A 266 1.70 19.83 3.55
CA MET A 266 0.62 19.69 2.59
C MET A 266 -0.59 20.56 2.98
N LYS A 267 -1.22 21.16 1.98
CA LYS A 267 -2.47 21.89 2.18
C LYS A 267 -3.64 20.90 2.26
N ILE A 268 -4.53 21.12 3.23
CA ILE A 268 -5.83 20.47 3.30
C ILE A 268 -6.80 21.28 2.42
N GLU A 269 -7.39 20.64 1.43
CA GLU A 269 -8.48 21.21 0.65
C GLU A 269 -9.81 20.87 1.33
N GLU A 270 -10.48 21.89 1.86
CA GLU A 270 -11.73 21.75 2.58
C GLU A 270 -12.92 21.79 1.62
N ILE A 271 -13.76 20.75 1.66
CA ILE A 271 -14.88 20.57 0.73
C ILE A 271 -16.21 20.66 1.50
N PRO A 272 -16.95 21.78 1.40
CA PRO A 272 -18.21 22.00 2.13
C PRO A 272 -19.27 20.91 1.90
N GLU A 273 -19.29 20.34 0.70
CA GLU A 273 -20.20 19.26 0.29
C GLU A 273 -19.95 17.95 1.06
N LEU A 274 -18.80 17.82 1.72
CA LEU A 274 -18.46 16.65 2.55
C LEU A 274 -18.89 16.79 4.01
N THR A 275 -19.74 17.76 4.37
CA THR A 275 -20.29 17.89 5.74
C THR A 275 -21.49 16.96 5.98
N GLU A 276 -21.79 16.59 7.24
CA GLU A 276 -22.99 15.77 7.52
C GLU A 276 -24.27 16.53 7.14
N ASP A 277 -24.35 17.83 7.43
CA ASP A 277 -25.53 18.65 7.14
C ASP A 277 -25.81 18.78 5.63
N TYR A 278 -24.76 18.94 4.82
CA TYR A 278 -24.91 18.98 3.38
C TYR A 278 -25.31 17.61 2.84
N HIS A 279 -24.69 16.54 3.35
CA HIS A 279 -24.99 15.17 2.94
C HIS A 279 -26.43 14.74 3.26
N GLU A 280 -26.97 15.14 4.41
CA GLU A 280 -28.36 14.85 4.77
C GLU A 280 -29.36 15.47 3.79
N LYS A 281 -29.05 16.67 3.27
CA LYS A 281 -29.91 17.41 2.34
C LYS A 281 -29.68 16.99 0.87
N ASN A 282 -28.42 16.76 0.50
CA ASN A 282 -27.97 16.52 -0.87
C ASN A 282 -27.04 15.30 -0.94
N PRO A 283 -27.55 14.08 -0.64
CA PRO A 283 -26.70 12.89 -0.55
C PRO A 283 -26.07 12.51 -1.89
N GLN A 284 -26.75 12.78 -3.01
CA GLN A 284 -26.24 12.50 -4.35
C GLN A 284 -25.09 13.43 -4.73
N ASP A 285 -25.19 14.73 -4.41
CA ASP A 285 -24.14 15.71 -4.71
C ASP A 285 -22.88 15.41 -3.89
N THR A 286 -23.05 15.05 -2.62
CA THR A 286 -21.94 14.56 -1.77
C THR A 286 -21.27 13.33 -2.39
N LEU A 287 -22.05 12.39 -2.89
CA LEU A 287 -21.54 11.19 -3.55
C LEU A 287 -20.79 11.53 -4.85
N ASN A 288 -21.29 12.50 -5.62
CA ASN A 288 -20.65 12.94 -6.85
C ASN A 288 -19.24 13.48 -6.59
N VAL A 289 -19.01 14.23 -5.50
CA VAL A 289 -17.65 14.67 -5.09
C VAL A 289 -16.68 13.48 -4.95
N LEU A 290 -17.14 12.39 -4.32
CA LEU A 290 -16.31 11.19 -4.12
C LEU A 290 -16.06 10.45 -5.44
N ILE A 291 -17.07 10.39 -6.32
CA ILE A 291 -16.97 9.78 -7.64
C ILE A 291 -16.01 10.59 -8.53
N ASP A 292 -16.14 11.91 -8.53
CA ASP A 292 -15.29 12.83 -9.28
C ASP A 292 -13.85 12.77 -8.79
N THR A 293 -13.64 12.61 -7.48
CA THR A 293 -12.30 12.37 -6.92
C THR A 293 -11.69 11.09 -7.49
N ILE A 294 -12.45 10.00 -7.58
CA ILE A 294 -11.99 8.77 -8.24
C ILE A 294 -11.69 9.03 -9.72
N ALA A 295 -12.56 9.74 -10.44
CA ALA A 295 -12.37 10.04 -11.85
C ALA A 295 -11.09 10.88 -12.09
N GLN A 296 -10.84 11.89 -11.25
CA GLN A 296 -9.64 12.74 -11.30
C GLN A 296 -8.36 11.93 -11.05
N LEU A 297 -8.34 11.10 -10.00
CA LEU A 297 -7.23 10.18 -9.70
C LEU A 297 -6.87 9.29 -10.89
N VAL A 298 -7.88 8.91 -11.66
CA VAL A 298 -7.76 8.06 -12.85
C VAL A 298 -7.30 8.85 -14.10
N HIS A 299 -7.67 10.11 -14.23
CA HIS A 299 -7.28 10.95 -15.37
C HIS A 299 -5.81 11.36 -15.32
N CYS A 300 -5.26 11.64 -14.13
CA CYS A 300 -3.84 11.95 -13.97
C CYS A 300 -2.93 10.81 -14.47
N ASP A 301 -3.32 9.56 -14.25
CA ASP A 301 -2.57 8.36 -14.68
C ASP A 301 -2.53 8.18 -16.22
N LYS A 302 -3.47 8.79 -16.97
CA LYS A 302 -3.47 8.75 -18.44
C LYS A 302 -2.47 9.72 -19.06
N ASN A 303 -2.27 10.89 -18.45
CA ASN A 303 -1.42 11.95 -19.00
C ASN A 303 0.09 11.70 -18.82
N ASP A 304 0.48 10.77 -17.94
CA ASP A 304 1.86 10.27 -17.84
C ASP A 304 2.31 9.46 -19.08
N ASN A 305 1.49 9.36 -20.13
CA ASN A 305 1.85 8.71 -21.40
C ASN A 305 1.93 9.66 -22.62
N TYR A 306 2.00 10.99 -22.44
CA TYR A 306 2.27 11.89 -23.57
C TYR A 306 2.92 13.22 -23.16
N ALA A 307 4.16 13.19 -22.67
CA ALA A 307 5.04 14.37 -22.71
C ALA A 307 6.04 14.21 -23.86
N THR A 308 5.54 14.27 -25.09
CA THR A 308 6.37 14.45 -26.29
C THR A 308 6.45 15.95 -26.56
N THR A 309 7.29 16.68 -25.81
CA THR A 309 7.68 18.05 -26.19
C THR A 309 9.15 18.26 -25.91
N ASN A 310 9.87 18.45 -27.01
CA ASN A 310 11.29 18.79 -27.11
C ASN A 310 11.72 19.82 -26.07
N THR A 311 12.38 19.36 -25.01
CA THR A 311 13.27 20.21 -24.21
C THR A 311 14.38 19.35 -23.66
N THR A 312 15.61 19.69 -24.03
CA THR A 312 16.87 19.14 -23.54
C THR A 312 17.00 19.41 -22.04
N SER A 313 16.40 18.55 -21.23
CA SER A 313 16.64 18.46 -19.80
C SER A 313 16.47 17.00 -19.39
N THR A 314 17.60 16.34 -19.12
CA THR A 314 17.70 14.98 -18.60
C THR A 314 17.15 14.93 -17.18
N THR A 315 15.83 14.98 -17.04
CA THR A 315 15.13 14.69 -15.77
C THR A 315 14.20 13.52 -16.03
N ASN A 316 14.57 12.35 -15.50
CA ASN A 316 13.68 11.19 -15.41
C ASN A 316 12.37 11.66 -14.76
N THR A 317 11.32 11.83 -15.55
CA THR A 317 9.96 12.09 -15.06
C THR A 317 9.48 10.80 -14.39
N ALA A 318 9.77 10.67 -13.10
CA ALA A 318 9.20 9.63 -12.26
C ALA A 318 7.67 9.74 -12.34
N ASN A 319 7.02 8.68 -12.86
CA ASN A 319 5.56 8.56 -12.94
C ASN A 319 4.94 9.00 -11.61
N THR A 320 4.18 10.09 -11.61
CA THR A 320 3.66 10.64 -10.36
C THR A 320 2.48 9.80 -9.92
N THR A 321 2.71 8.91 -8.95
CA THR A 321 1.65 8.09 -8.36
C THR A 321 0.58 8.99 -7.75
N SER A 322 -0.65 8.94 -8.25
CA SER A 322 -1.75 9.75 -7.71
C SER A 322 -2.36 9.04 -6.49
N THR A 323 -2.08 9.56 -5.30
CA THR A 323 -2.66 9.10 -4.03
C THR A 323 -3.38 10.25 -3.35
N THR A 324 -4.69 10.12 -3.14
CA THR A 324 -5.49 11.11 -2.40
C THR A 324 -5.93 10.56 -1.06
N ALA A 325 -5.73 11.31 0.02
CA ALA A 325 -6.32 11.03 1.32
C ALA A 325 -7.50 11.97 1.58
N MET A 326 -8.58 11.46 2.15
CA MET A 326 -9.80 12.22 2.38
C MET A 326 -10.42 11.94 3.75
N CYS A 327 -10.53 12.96 4.60
CA CYS A 327 -11.19 12.80 5.90
C CYS A 327 -12.69 13.07 5.82
N LEU A 328 -13.49 12.09 6.25
CA LEU A 328 -14.94 12.05 6.09
C LEU A 328 -15.69 11.73 7.39
N HIS A 329 -16.99 11.96 7.35
CA HIS A 329 -17.94 11.51 8.37
C HIS A 329 -18.48 10.12 8.08
N ARG A 330 -18.88 9.40 9.13
CA ARG A 330 -19.44 8.05 9.02
C ARG A 330 -20.62 7.91 8.03
N PRO A 331 -21.66 8.77 8.02
CA PRO A 331 -22.78 8.62 7.08
C PRO A 331 -22.32 8.69 5.63
N ILE A 332 -21.43 9.64 5.30
CA ILE A 332 -20.89 9.84 3.95
C ILE A 332 -20.10 8.62 3.50
N ILE A 333 -19.23 8.08 4.37
CA ILE A 333 -18.52 6.82 4.11
C ILE A 333 -19.52 5.70 3.83
N GLY A 334 -20.64 5.66 4.55
CA GLY A 334 -21.69 4.68 4.35
C GLY A 334 -22.33 4.73 2.97
N SER A 335 -22.79 5.91 2.53
CA SER A 335 -23.34 6.08 1.18
C SER A 335 -22.31 5.77 0.10
N PHE A 336 -21.05 6.12 0.32
CA PHE A 336 -20.00 5.76 -0.61
C PHE A 336 -19.78 4.25 -0.68
N PHE A 337 -19.79 3.54 0.44
CA PHE A 337 -19.65 2.09 0.48
C PHE A 337 -20.79 1.39 -0.26
N GLU A 338 -22.02 1.92 -0.17
CA GLU A 338 -23.15 1.43 -0.97
C GLU A 338 -22.94 1.61 -2.47
N TYR A 339 -22.37 2.74 -2.88
CA TYR A 339 -21.95 2.93 -4.27
C TYR A 339 -20.81 1.98 -4.67
N LEU A 340 -19.76 1.85 -3.86
CA LEU A 340 -18.62 0.97 -4.11
C LEU A 340 -19.06 -0.50 -4.26
N ARG A 341 -20.04 -0.96 -3.48
CA ARG A 341 -20.67 -2.29 -3.61
C ARG A 341 -21.28 -2.55 -4.98
N LYS A 342 -21.85 -1.51 -5.62
CA LYS A 342 -22.49 -1.64 -6.94
C LYS A 342 -21.44 -1.76 -8.06
N ILE A 343 -20.31 -1.06 -7.93
CA ILE A 343 -19.25 -1.05 -8.96
C ILE A 343 -18.18 -2.14 -8.74
N THR A 344 -18.16 -2.76 -7.56
CA THR A 344 -17.20 -3.82 -7.22
C THR A 344 -17.80 -5.20 -7.43
N ASN A 345 -17.04 -6.15 -7.99
CA ASN A 345 -17.51 -7.51 -8.18
C ASN A 345 -17.80 -8.19 -6.81
N PRO A 346 -18.99 -8.80 -6.60
CA PRO A 346 -19.36 -9.45 -5.34
C PRO A 346 -18.37 -10.49 -4.80
N LYS A 347 -17.57 -11.14 -5.67
CA LYS A 347 -16.54 -12.10 -5.25
C LYS A 347 -15.27 -11.43 -4.72
N ALA A 348 -14.92 -10.26 -5.24
CA ALA A 348 -13.60 -9.64 -5.03
C ALA A 348 -13.43 -9.07 -3.61
N HIS A 349 -14.49 -8.58 -2.98
CA HIS A 349 -14.37 -7.78 -1.75
C HIS A 349 -15.43 -8.13 -0.68
N LYS A 350 -15.84 -9.41 -0.67
CA LYS A 350 -16.90 -9.94 0.20
C LYS A 350 -16.61 -9.80 1.71
N ARG A 351 -15.41 -9.40 2.14
CA ARG A 351 -15.02 -9.27 3.56
C ARG A 351 -15.10 -7.84 4.12
N ILE A 352 -14.76 -6.82 3.32
CA ILE A 352 -14.79 -5.41 3.77
C ILE A 352 -16.09 -4.73 3.33
N LEU A 353 -16.56 -5.02 2.11
CA LEU A 353 -17.85 -4.52 1.67
C LEU A 353 -19.03 -5.24 2.34
N SER A 354 -18.84 -6.38 3.02
CA SER A 354 -19.92 -7.03 3.79
C SER A 354 -20.09 -6.49 5.21
N MET A 355 -19.19 -5.62 5.67
CA MET A 355 -19.32 -5.00 6.98
C MET A 355 -20.61 -4.18 7.05
N ARG A 356 -21.38 -4.39 8.12
CA ARG A 356 -22.47 -3.50 8.50
C ARG A 356 -21.89 -2.30 9.24
N SER A 357 -22.55 -1.15 9.16
CA SER A 357 -22.13 0.03 9.91
C SER A 357 -21.91 -0.30 11.40
N PRO A 358 -20.80 0.15 12.02
CA PRO A 358 -19.76 0.99 11.44
C PRO A 358 -18.76 0.21 10.55
N TYR A 359 -18.56 0.69 9.33
CA TYR A 359 -17.65 0.10 8.32
C TYR A 359 -16.17 0.13 8.76
N MET A 360 -15.81 1.07 9.64
CA MET A 360 -14.47 1.25 10.20
C MET A 360 -14.54 2.04 11.52
N HIS A 361 -13.54 1.90 12.38
CA HIS A 361 -13.44 2.60 13.67
C HIS A 361 -13.18 4.11 13.49
N THR A 362 -13.49 4.93 14.49
CA THR A 362 -13.06 6.35 14.48
C THR A 362 -11.54 6.43 14.48
N GLY A 363 -10.96 7.39 13.75
CA GLY A 363 -9.50 7.55 13.67
C GLY A 363 -8.81 6.40 12.93
N SER A 364 -9.54 5.69 12.07
CA SER A 364 -8.97 4.67 11.19
C SER A 364 -9.19 5.05 9.73
N ALA A 365 -8.53 4.34 8.82
CA ALA A 365 -8.64 4.56 7.40
C ALA A 365 -8.91 3.27 6.63
N ILE A 366 -9.45 3.43 5.42
CA ILE A 366 -9.57 2.38 4.42
C ILE A 366 -8.87 2.84 3.16
N VAL A 367 -7.95 2.02 2.67
CA VAL A 367 -7.22 2.27 1.43
C VAL A 367 -7.89 1.50 0.31
N LEU A 368 -8.15 2.18 -0.80
CA LEU A 368 -8.74 1.64 -2.01
C LEU A 368 -7.74 1.77 -3.14
N HIS A 369 -7.37 0.63 -3.74
CA HIS A 369 -6.64 0.62 -5.00
C HIS A 369 -7.61 0.48 -6.15
N ILE A 370 -7.57 1.43 -7.08
CA ILE A 370 -8.61 1.63 -8.10
C ILE A 370 -7.96 1.64 -9.48
N ILE A 371 -8.61 0.96 -10.41
CA ILE A 371 -8.25 0.98 -11.84
C ILE A 371 -9.40 1.54 -12.67
N ASN A 372 -9.07 2.02 -13.87
CA ASN A 372 -10.08 2.42 -14.83
C ASN A 372 -10.40 1.27 -15.79
N THR A 373 -11.69 1.09 -16.06
CA THR A 373 -12.18 0.19 -17.10
C THR A 373 -13.10 0.95 -18.04
N PRO A 374 -13.36 0.47 -19.26
CA PRO A 374 -14.37 1.07 -20.13
C PRO A 374 -15.77 1.17 -19.50
N LYS A 375 -16.04 0.40 -18.44
CA LYS A 375 -17.31 0.39 -17.68
C LYS A 375 -17.26 1.30 -16.44
N GLY A 376 -16.19 2.07 -16.25
CA GLY A 376 -15.96 2.92 -15.09
C GLY A 376 -14.86 2.41 -14.16
N ALA A 377 -14.67 3.14 -13.05
CA ALA A 377 -13.70 2.80 -12.04
C ALA A 377 -14.03 1.47 -11.36
N ARG A 378 -12.99 0.68 -11.07
CA ARG A 378 -13.12 -0.62 -10.41
C ARG A 378 -12.09 -0.73 -9.30
N ILE A 379 -12.54 -1.13 -8.12
CA ILE A 379 -11.66 -1.45 -7.00
C ILE A 379 -11.01 -2.82 -7.25
N ILE A 380 -9.69 -2.88 -7.13
CA ILE A 380 -8.90 -4.10 -7.23
C ILE A 380 -8.42 -4.61 -5.88
N ASP A 381 -8.27 -3.73 -4.90
CA ASP A 381 -7.79 -4.09 -3.57
C ASP A 381 -8.30 -3.09 -2.51
N ILE A 382 -8.54 -3.60 -1.30
CA ILE A 382 -9.04 -2.81 -0.17
C ILE A 382 -8.27 -3.22 1.09
N GLU A 383 -7.68 -2.25 1.78
CA GLU A 383 -6.93 -2.47 3.01
C GLU A 383 -7.53 -1.65 4.17
N SER A 384 -7.62 -2.28 5.35
CA SER A 384 -7.97 -1.58 6.59
C SER A 384 -6.69 -1.09 7.27
N VAL A 385 -6.69 0.19 7.64
CA VAL A 385 -5.58 0.86 8.30
C VAL A 385 -6.06 1.35 9.65
N ILE A 386 -5.61 0.65 10.69
CA ILE A 386 -5.90 0.97 12.08
C ILE A 386 -4.60 1.46 12.69
N PRO A 387 -4.56 2.66 13.28
CA PRO A 387 -3.37 3.15 13.93
C PRO A 387 -3.07 2.29 15.16
N ILE A 388 -1.79 2.11 15.43
CA ILE A 388 -1.35 1.47 16.67
C ILE A 388 -1.15 2.59 17.69
N VAL A 389 -2.05 2.66 18.68
CA VAL A 389 -2.04 3.64 19.76
C VAL A 389 -1.65 2.91 21.03
N TYR A 390 -0.55 3.33 21.66
CA TYR A 390 -0.01 2.76 22.91
C TYR A 390 -0.36 3.65 24.08
#